data_AF-U1RIQ7-F1
#
_entry.id   AF-U1RIQ7-F1
#
_cell.length_a   1.000
_cell.length_b   1.000
_cell.length_c   1.000
_cell.angle_alpha   90.00
_cell.angle_beta   90.00
_cell.angle_gamma   90.00
#
_symmetry.space_group_name_H-M   'P 1'
#
loop_
_entity.id
_entity.type
_entity.pdbx_description
1 polymer ?
#
loop_
_entity_poly.entity_id
_entity_poly.type
_entity_poly.pdbx_seq_one_letter_code
_entity_poly.pdbx_strand_id
1 'polypeptide(L)'
;MGSLLDKMVSSIAQVFWTVNVLSQAIAAGFAFSYVVVFGSFLQWTIRRRNWEFFTEQYAPFRRKLKVRRTYFAFLPVGPLLVAVLSLIANHGRHALLPQVLAVVFFPLYLALAHIPTGFAKLEEQVNSGHPIDDERQIATYLRWNLPLHILLGSLYAVVAAALLLT
;
A
#
# COMPACT_ATOMS: atom_id res chain seq x y z
N MET A 1 19.26 26.26 -27.55
CA MET A 1 19.00 26.75 -26.17
C MET A 1 17.49 26.68 -25.97
N GLY A 2 16.97 25.70 -25.21
CA GLY A 2 15.52 25.48 -25.08
C GLY A 2 14.80 26.66 -24.44
N SER A 3 13.53 26.86 -24.80
CA SER A 3 12.72 27.96 -24.30
C SER A 3 12.54 27.87 -22.78
N LEU A 4 12.20 28.98 -22.12
CA LEU A 4 11.89 28.99 -20.68
C LEU A 4 10.78 27.99 -20.34
N LEU A 5 9.81 27.83 -21.24
CA LEU A 5 8.72 26.88 -21.13
C LEU A 5 9.22 25.42 -21.15
N ASP A 6 10.16 25.09 -22.04
CA ASP A 6 10.74 23.73 -22.11
C ASP A 6 11.47 23.37 -20.81
N LYS A 7 12.21 24.33 -20.24
CA LYS A 7 12.87 24.15 -18.95
C LYS A 7 11.88 23.95 -17.81
N MET A 8 10.79 24.71 -17.78
CA MET A 8 9.74 24.55 -16.77
C MET A 8 9.05 23.19 -16.88
N VAL A 9 8.68 22.75 -18.09
CA VAL A 9 8.06 21.44 -18.33
C VAL A 9 8.99 20.31 -17.90
N SER A 10 10.29 20.41 -18.22
CA SER A 10 11.29 19.43 -17.80
C SER A 10 11.43 19.36 -16.28
N SER A 11 11.45 20.50 -15.58
CA SER A 11 11.54 20.54 -14.12
C SER A 11 10.31 19.93 -13.46
N ILE A 12 9.10 20.23 -13.96
CA ILE A 12 7.86 19.66 -13.43
C ILE A 12 7.84 18.14 -13.61
N ALA A 13 8.26 17.64 -14.78
CA ALA A 13 8.36 16.21 -15.05
C ALA A 13 9.33 15.52 -14.07
N GLN A 14 10.49 16.12 -13.81
CA GLN A 14 11.46 15.62 -12.85
C GLN A 14 10.94 15.60 -11.40
N VAL A 15 10.12 16.59 -11.01
CA VAL A 15 9.46 16.61 -9.70
C VAL A 15 8.50 15.43 -9.59
N PHE A 16 7.63 15.20 -10.58
CA PHE A 16 6.74 14.04 -10.57
C PHE A 16 7.49 12.71 -10.59
N TRP A 17 8.64 12.64 -11.26
CA TRP A 17 9.51 11.47 -11.23
C TRP A 17 10.01 11.19 -9.81
N THR A 18 10.64 12.19 -9.20
CA THR A 18 11.21 12.10 -7.85
C THR A 18 10.16 11.74 -6.81
N VAL A 19 9.01 12.42 -6.85
CA VAL A 19 7.90 12.17 -5.93
C VAL A 19 7.32 10.76 -6.13
N ASN A 20 7.30 10.24 -7.37
CA ASN A 20 6.90 8.86 -7.63
C ASN A 20 7.89 7.86 -7.01
N VAL A 21 9.19 8.01 -7.24
CA VAL A 21 10.19 7.13 -6.61
C VAL A 21 10.05 7.12 -5.08
N LEU A 22 9.92 8.31 -4.49
CA LEU A 22 9.76 8.47 -3.04
C LEU A 22 8.45 7.85 -2.53
N SER A 23 7.33 8.04 -3.23
CA SER A 23 6.04 7.50 -2.80
C SER A 23 6.04 5.96 -2.80
N GLN A 24 6.64 5.34 -3.81
CA GLN A 24 6.78 3.88 -3.88
C GLN A 24 7.69 3.37 -2.74
N ALA A 25 8.81 4.04 -2.48
CA ALA A 25 9.73 3.67 -1.39
C ALA A 25 9.09 3.83 0.00
N ILE A 26 8.33 4.91 0.22
CA ILE A 26 7.59 5.15 1.48
C ILE A 26 6.53 4.06 1.67
N ALA A 27 5.79 3.71 0.63
CA ALA A 27 4.78 2.65 0.70
C ALA A 27 5.42 1.27 0.99
N ALA A 28 6.60 0.97 0.43
CA ALA A 28 7.38 -0.21 0.78
C ALA A 28 7.75 -0.23 2.27
N GLY A 29 8.35 0.86 2.75
CA GLY A 29 8.74 1.02 4.16
C GLY A 29 7.56 0.91 5.11
N PHE A 30 6.42 1.49 4.74
CA PHE A 30 5.18 1.35 5.49
C PHE A 30 4.75 -0.12 5.58
N ALA A 31 4.69 -0.84 4.46
CA ALA A 31 4.29 -2.26 4.44
C ALA A 31 5.23 -3.14 5.29
N PHE A 32 6.54 -2.91 5.22
CA PHE A 32 7.49 -3.63 6.07
C PHE A 32 7.37 -3.26 7.55
N SER A 33 7.20 -1.98 7.88
CA SER A 33 6.97 -1.57 9.28
C SER A 33 5.67 -2.14 9.85
N TYR A 34 4.62 -2.25 9.02
CA TYR A 34 3.40 -2.96 9.37
C TYR A 34 3.71 -4.41 9.70
N VAL A 35 4.43 -5.14 8.85
CA VAL A 35 4.77 -6.56 9.10
C VAL A 35 5.50 -6.74 10.42
N VAL A 36 6.51 -5.90 10.69
CA VAL A 36 7.35 -6.02 11.90
C VAL A 36 6.58 -5.67 13.17
N VAL A 37 5.77 -4.61 13.13
CA VAL A 37 5.12 -4.07 14.33
C VAL A 37 3.65 -4.38 14.34
N PHE A 38 2.88 -3.70 13.51
CA PHE A 38 1.43 -3.64 13.66
C PHE A 38 0.74 -4.94 13.26
N GLY A 39 1.02 -5.48 12.07
CA GLY A 39 0.53 -6.77 11.61
C GLY A 39 0.92 -7.93 12.52
N SER A 40 2.17 -7.96 13.02
CA SER A 40 2.61 -8.97 13.99
C SER A 40 1.84 -8.87 15.31
N PHE A 41 1.60 -7.65 15.80
CA PHE A 41 0.78 -7.40 16.98
C PHE A 41 -0.68 -7.85 16.76
N LEU A 42 -1.32 -7.48 15.64
CA LEU A 42 -2.68 -7.92 15.33
C LEU A 42 -2.79 -9.45 15.26
N GLN A 43 -1.81 -10.10 14.63
CA GLN A 43 -1.71 -11.55 14.56
C GLN A 43 -1.59 -12.20 15.95
N TRP A 44 -0.79 -11.63 16.85
CA TRP A 44 -0.71 -12.08 18.25
C TRP A 44 -2.05 -11.90 18.98
N THR A 45 -2.72 -10.76 18.80
CA THR A 45 -4.01 -10.44 19.44
C THR A 45 -5.10 -11.41 18.99
N ILE A 46 -5.17 -11.73 17.68
CA ILE A 46 -6.12 -12.70 17.12
C ILE A 46 -5.85 -14.11 17.63
N ARG A 47 -4.57 -14.54 17.72
CA ARG A 47 -4.22 -15.85 18.31
C ARG A 47 -4.72 -16.00 19.75
N ARG A 48 -4.77 -14.91 20.50
CA ARG A 48 -5.28 -14.87 21.88
C ARG A 48 -6.79 -14.65 21.98
N ARG A 49 -7.49 -14.47 20.86
CA ARG A 49 -8.92 -14.12 20.81
C ARG A 49 -9.25 -12.91 21.67
N ASN A 50 -8.33 -11.95 21.76
CA ASN A 50 -8.57 -10.71 22.50
C ASN A 50 -9.44 -9.79 21.62
N TRP A 51 -10.72 -10.12 21.52
CA TRP A 51 -11.69 -9.38 20.72
C TRP A 51 -12.03 -8.03 21.34
N GLU A 52 -11.92 -7.91 22.66
CA GLU A 52 -12.11 -6.66 23.42
C GLU A 52 -11.18 -5.55 22.91
N PHE A 53 -9.92 -5.88 22.61
CA PHE A 53 -9.00 -4.94 21.95
C PHE A 53 -9.59 -4.37 20.65
N PHE A 54 -10.16 -5.21 19.80
CA PHE A 54 -10.70 -4.79 18.51
C PHE A 54 -12.01 -4.00 18.66
N THR A 55 -12.91 -4.45 19.53
CA THR A 55 -14.24 -3.88 19.73
C THR A 55 -14.19 -2.55 20.50
N GLU A 56 -13.38 -2.48 21.55
CA GLU A 56 -13.41 -1.39 22.52
C GLU A 56 -12.29 -0.37 22.32
N GLN A 57 -11.15 -0.77 21.75
CA GLN A 57 -9.98 0.11 21.60
C GLN A 57 -9.74 0.47 20.14
N TYR A 58 -9.46 -0.53 19.29
CA TYR A 58 -8.98 -0.28 17.94
C TYR A 58 -10.04 0.27 17.00
N ALA A 59 -11.24 -0.34 16.92
CA ALA A 59 -12.29 0.15 16.03
C ALA A 59 -12.78 1.57 16.39
N PRO A 60 -12.98 1.91 17.68
CA PRO A 60 -13.27 3.29 18.09
C PRO A 60 -12.15 4.28 17.73
N PHE A 61 -10.88 3.93 17.97
CA PHE A 61 -9.72 4.71 17.53
C PHE A 61 -9.73 4.95 16.01
N ARG A 62 -9.85 3.86 15.24
CA ARG A 62 -9.86 3.87 13.77
C ARG A 62 -10.96 4.77 13.22
N ARG A 63 -12.16 4.70 13.81
CA ARG A 63 -13.33 5.52 13.41
C ARG A 63 -13.16 6.98 13.82
N LYS A 64 -12.80 7.25 15.08
CA LYS A 64 -12.69 8.62 15.62
C LYS A 64 -11.64 9.44 14.87
N LEU A 65 -10.48 8.85 14.59
CA LEU A 65 -9.40 9.52 13.85
C LEU A 65 -9.49 9.35 12.34
N LYS A 66 -10.56 8.73 11.83
CA LYS A 66 -10.76 8.47 10.39
C LYS A 66 -9.55 7.79 9.74
N VAL A 67 -8.87 6.90 10.48
CA VAL A 67 -7.59 6.27 10.08
C VAL A 67 -7.71 5.62 8.71
N ARG A 68 -8.84 4.98 8.40
CA ARG A 68 -9.10 4.41 7.07
C ARG A 68 -8.95 5.47 5.96
N ARG A 69 -9.52 6.67 6.11
CA ARG A 69 -9.43 7.71 5.07
C ARG A 69 -7.98 8.17 4.87
N THR A 70 -7.27 8.43 5.96
CA THR A 70 -5.87 8.83 5.92
C THR A 70 -5.00 7.74 5.30
N TYR A 71 -5.19 6.49 5.71
CA TYR A 71 -4.53 5.32 5.12
C TYR A 71 -4.75 5.26 3.60
N PHE A 72 -6.00 5.36 3.15
CA PHE A 72 -6.34 5.30 1.72
C PHE A 72 -5.71 6.46 0.92
N ALA A 73 -5.65 7.66 1.50
CA ALA A 73 -5.04 8.81 0.84
C ALA A 73 -3.52 8.62 0.63
N PHE A 74 -2.81 8.03 1.60
CA PHE A 74 -1.34 7.98 1.57
C PHE A 74 -0.75 6.70 0.99
N LEU A 75 -1.49 5.58 0.92
CA LEU A 75 -0.91 4.29 0.54
C LEU A 75 -1.45 3.70 -0.77
N PRO A 76 -2.77 3.58 -0.99
CA PRO A 76 -3.27 3.13 -2.29
C PRO A 76 -3.55 4.28 -3.27
N VAL A 77 -4.19 5.37 -2.83
CA VAL A 77 -4.67 6.41 -3.77
C VAL A 77 -3.57 7.41 -4.11
N GLY A 78 -2.86 7.94 -3.11
CA GLY A 78 -1.81 8.92 -3.31
C GLY A 78 -0.70 8.43 -4.24
N PRO A 79 -0.04 7.29 -3.95
CA PRO A 79 1.00 6.74 -4.80
C PRO A 79 0.51 6.42 -6.22
N LEU A 80 -0.71 5.91 -6.38
CA LEU A 80 -1.31 5.65 -7.70
C LEU A 80 -1.50 6.94 -8.50
N LEU A 81 -2.06 7.99 -7.89
CA LEU A 81 -2.25 9.28 -8.55
C LEU A 81 -0.90 9.90 -8.95
N VAL A 82 0.09 9.85 -8.05
CA VAL A 82 1.45 10.32 -8.35
C VAL A 82 2.06 9.52 -9.51
N ALA A 83 1.92 8.20 -9.52
CA ALA A 83 2.44 7.34 -10.57
C ALA A 83 1.80 7.65 -11.94
N VAL A 84 0.48 7.87 -11.99
CA VAL A 84 -0.23 8.26 -13.23
C VAL A 84 0.25 9.61 -13.74
N LEU A 85 0.34 10.62 -12.87
CA LEU A 85 0.83 11.95 -13.25
C LEU A 85 2.29 11.89 -13.70
N SER A 86 3.11 11.08 -13.03
CA SER A 86 4.50 10.85 -13.40
C SER A 86 4.63 10.19 -14.76
N LEU A 87 3.84 9.15 -15.06
CA LEU A 87 3.82 8.48 -16.36
C LEU A 87 3.44 9.44 -17.50
N ILE A 88 2.42 10.27 -17.31
CA ILE A 88 2.00 11.27 -18.30
C ILE A 88 3.12 12.31 -18.51
N ALA A 89 3.69 12.83 -17.42
CA ALA A 89 4.71 13.87 -17.47
C ALA A 89 6.06 13.36 -18.00
N ASN A 90 6.36 12.07 -17.86
CA ASN A 90 7.66 11.47 -18.21
C ASN A 90 7.59 10.50 -19.40
N HIS A 91 6.48 10.51 -20.14
CA HIS A 91 6.34 9.71 -21.35
C HIS A 91 7.46 10.03 -22.35
N GLY A 92 8.23 9.00 -22.74
CA GLY A 92 9.38 9.13 -23.64
C GLY A 92 10.66 9.69 -23.01
N ARG A 93 10.67 10.03 -21.71
CA ARG A 93 11.86 10.53 -20.98
C ARG A 93 12.59 9.43 -20.20
N HIS A 94 11.84 8.46 -19.68
CA HIS A 94 12.35 7.31 -18.94
C HIS A 94 11.83 6.00 -19.52
N ALA A 95 12.39 4.87 -19.07
CA ALA A 95 11.91 3.54 -19.46
C ALA A 95 10.41 3.37 -19.15
N LEU A 96 9.65 2.83 -20.11
CA LEU A 96 8.20 2.72 -19.99
C LEU A 96 7.77 1.68 -18.94
N LEU A 97 8.47 0.54 -18.87
CA LEU A 97 8.05 -0.59 -18.03
C LEU A 97 7.97 -0.23 -16.53
N PRO A 98 8.98 0.38 -15.88
CA PRO A 98 8.87 0.76 -14.47
C PRO A 98 7.73 1.76 -14.19
N GLN A 99 7.49 2.69 -15.13
CA GLN A 99 6.40 3.67 -15.00
C GLN A 99 5.03 3.00 -15.06
N VAL A 100 4.85 2.07 -16.00
CA VAL A 100 3.60 1.30 -16.10
C VAL A 100 3.40 0.45 -14.86
N LEU A 101 4.44 -0.26 -14.40
CA LEU A 101 4.39 -1.06 -13.17
C LEU A 101 3.95 -0.23 -11.97
N ALA A 102 4.51 0.99 -11.79
CA ALA A 102 4.13 1.90 -10.71
C ALA A 102 2.64 2.27 -10.68
N VAL A 103 1.96 2.21 -11.83
CA VAL A 103 0.51 2.44 -11.93
C VAL A 103 -0.27 1.16 -11.67
N VAL A 104 0.11 0.05 -12.30
CA VAL A 104 -0.77 -1.13 -12.40
C VAL A 104 -0.56 -2.16 -11.30
N PHE A 105 0.61 -2.22 -10.67
CA PHE A 105 0.93 -3.35 -9.80
C PHE A 105 0.02 -3.42 -8.57
N PHE A 106 -0.37 -2.29 -7.97
CA PHE A 106 -1.22 -2.28 -6.79
C PHE A 106 -2.64 -2.81 -7.08
N PRO A 107 -3.34 -2.33 -8.13
CA PRO A 107 -4.58 -2.96 -8.60
C PRO A 107 -4.44 -4.46 -8.88
N LEU A 108 -3.34 -4.88 -9.52
CA LEU A 108 -3.08 -6.30 -9.80
C LEU A 108 -2.86 -7.10 -8.51
N TYR A 109 -2.11 -6.56 -7.55
CA TYR A 109 -1.93 -7.17 -6.23
C TYR A 109 -3.27 -7.36 -5.52
N LEU A 110 -4.15 -6.36 -5.55
CA LEU A 110 -5.48 -6.47 -4.96
C LEU A 110 -6.30 -7.58 -5.62
N ALA A 111 -6.37 -7.57 -6.95
CA ALA A 111 -7.19 -8.49 -7.72
C ALA A 111 -6.68 -9.94 -7.70
N LEU A 112 -5.36 -10.14 -7.68
CA LEU A 112 -4.74 -11.46 -7.87
C LEU A 112 -4.24 -12.10 -6.57
N ALA A 113 -3.91 -11.32 -5.54
CA ALA A 113 -3.35 -11.83 -4.29
C ALA A 113 -4.20 -11.48 -3.07
N HIS A 114 -4.57 -10.21 -2.89
CA HIS A 114 -5.19 -9.76 -1.64
C HIS A 114 -6.65 -10.21 -1.49
N ILE A 115 -7.48 -9.99 -2.50
CA ILE A 115 -8.91 -10.31 -2.46
C ILE A 115 -9.15 -11.83 -2.56
N PRO A 116 -8.51 -12.59 -3.48
CA PRO A 116 -8.81 -14.01 -3.67
C PRO A 116 -8.50 -14.90 -2.48
N THR A 117 -7.59 -14.49 -1.59
CA THR A 117 -7.27 -15.25 -0.36
C THR A 117 -8.37 -15.17 0.70
N GLY A 118 -9.36 -14.28 0.54
CA GLY A 118 -10.38 -13.99 1.55
C GLY A 118 -9.89 -13.10 2.69
N PHE A 119 -8.58 -12.82 2.77
CA PHE A 119 -7.98 -12.00 3.81
C PHE A 119 -8.57 -10.58 3.86
N ALA A 120 -8.77 -9.94 2.70
CA ALA A 120 -9.27 -8.56 2.63
C ALA A 120 -10.57 -8.33 3.41
N LYS A 121 -11.50 -9.31 3.34
CA LYS A 121 -12.79 -9.23 4.05
C LYS A 121 -12.60 -9.40 5.56
N LEU A 122 -11.75 -10.34 5.96
CA LEU A 122 -11.45 -10.62 7.37
C LEU A 122 -10.69 -9.45 8.01
N GLU A 123 -9.78 -8.83 7.27
CA GLU A 123 -9.06 -7.64 7.71
C GLU A 123 -10.03 -6.49 8.00
N GLU A 124 -10.96 -6.17 7.08
CA GLU A 124 -11.93 -5.11 7.33
C GLU A 124 -12.90 -5.48 8.46
N GLN A 125 -13.32 -6.74 8.58
CA GLN A 125 -14.18 -7.23 9.67
C GLN A 125 -13.52 -6.98 11.03
N VAL A 126 -12.30 -7.48 11.22
CA VAL A 126 -11.53 -7.32 12.46
C VAL A 126 -11.24 -5.85 12.76
N ASN A 127 -10.78 -5.10 11.76
CA ASN A 127 -10.46 -3.68 11.92
C ASN A 127 -11.70 -2.80 12.19
N SER A 128 -12.90 -3.31 11.91
CA SER A 128 -14.17 -2.66 12.23
C SER A 128 -14.74 -3.09 13.58
N GLY A 129 -14.03 -3.94 14.32
CA GLY A 129 -14.43 -4.38 15.66
C GLY A 129 -15.46 -5.51 15.61
N HIS A 130 -15.51 -6.29 14.54
CA HIS A 130 -16.35 -7.48 14.46
C HIS A 130 -15.49 -8.72 14.75
N PRO A 131 -15.77 -9.48 15.84
CA PRO A 131 -15.08 -10.72 16.14
C PRO A 131 -15.21 -11.76 15.00
N ILE A 132 -14.29 -12.72 14.98
CA ILE A 132 -14.37 -13.89 14.10
C ILE A 132 -14.66 -15.12 14.96
N ASP A 133 -15.80 -15.77 14.72
CA ASP A 133 -16.20 -16.97 15.46
C ASP A 133 -15.73 -18.28 14.77
N ASP A 134 -15.44 -18.22 13.47
CA ASP A 134 -15.04 -19.37 12.65
C ASP A 134 -13.51 -19.57 12.67
N GLU A 135 -13.05 -20.71 13.19
CA GLU A 135 -11.64 -21.11 13.22
C GLU A 135 -10.97 -21.10 11.84
N ARG A 136 -11.69 -21.45 10.77
CA ARG A 136 -11.13 -21.44 9.41
C ARG A 136 -10.83 -20.02 8.94
N GLN A 137 -11.67 -19.07 9.33
CA GLN A 137 -11.46 -17.66 9.04
C GLN A 137 -10.29 -17.11 9.86
N ILE A 138 -10.18 -17.46 11.15
CA ILE A 138 -9.00 -17.11 11.95
C ILE A 138 -7.73 -17.68 11.32
N ALA A 139 -7.70 -18.95 10.94
CA ALA A 139 -6.56 -19.58 10.28
C ALA A 139 -6.21 -18.88 8.96
N THR A 140 -7.23 -18.47 8.18
CA THR A 140 -7.04 -17.71 6.93
C THR A 140 -6.40 -16.34 7.20
N TYR A 141 -6.88 -15.60 8.20
CA TYR A 141 -6.27 -14.34 8.62
C TYR A 141 -4.80 -14.54 8.98
N LEU A 142 -4.52 -15.48 9.89
CA LEU A 142 -3.17 -15.72 10.41
C LEU A 142 -2.20 -16.23 9.34
N ARG A 143 -2.71 -16.97 8.35
CA ARG A 143 -1.93 -17.46 7.22
C ARG A 143 -1.51 -16.35 6.27
N TRP A 144 -2.39 -15.39 6.02
CA TRP A 144 -2.21 -14.43 4.92
C TRP A 144 -1.83 -13.02 5.35
N ASN A 145 -2.07 -12.63 6.60
CA ASN A 145 -1.78 -11.29 7.10
C ASN A 145 -0.35 -10.83 6.78
N LEU A 146 0.67 -11.52 7.28
CA LEU A 146 2.05 -11.12 7.04
C LEU A 146 2.52 -11.40 5.61
N PRO A 147 2.29 -12.59 5.01
CA PRO A 147 2.79 -12.87 3.67
C PRO A 147 2.28 -11.90 2.59
N LEU A 148 1.01 -11.50 2.66
CA LEU A 148 0.46 -10.53 1.70
C LEU A 148 1.10 -9.14 1.86
N HIS A 149 1.31 -8.69 3.10
CA HIS A 149 1.97 -7.40 3.36
C HIS A 149 3.47 -7.42 3.03
N ILE A 150 4.16 -8.56 3.20
CA ILE A 150 5.53 -8.74 2.71
C ILE A 150 5.57 -8.64 1.20
N LEU A 151 4.68 -9.37 0.49
CA LEU A 151 4.59 -9.31 -0.97
C LEU A 151 4.32 -7.87 -1.44
N LEU A 152 3.39 -7.17 -0.81
CA LEU A 152 3.09 -5.78 -1.11
C LEU A 152 4.32 -4.88 -0.95
N GLY A 153 5.02 -4.98 0.19
CA GLY A 153 6.24 -4.22 0.46
C GLY A 153 7.35 -4.51 -0.54
N SER A 154 7.55 -5.78 -0.90
CA SER A 154 8.51 -6.19 -1.91
C SER A 154 8.18 -5.65 -3.29
N LEU A 155 6.90 -5.67 -3.71
CA LEU A 155 6.49 -5.11 -5.00
C LEU A 155 6.73 -3.60 -5.06
N TYR A 156 6.35 -2.85 -4.02
CA TYR A 156 6.66 -1.42 -3.92
C TYR A 156 8.16 -1.15 -3.98
N ALA A 157 8.98 -1.94 -3.27
CA ALA A 157 10.44 -1.78 -3.25
C ALA A 157 11.08 -2.06 -4.62
N VAL A 158 10.64 -3.13 -5.30
CA VAL A 158 11.11 -3.47 -6.65
C VAL A 158 10.75 -2.38 -7.65
N VAL A 159 9.53 -1.85 -7.59
CA VAL A 159 9.10 -0.74 -8.45
C VAL A 159 9.90 0.53 -8.17
N ALA A 160 10.11 0.88 -6.90
CA ALA A 160 10.91 2.04 -6.51
C ALA A 160 12.35 1.93 -7.02
N ALA A 161 12.97 0.76 -6.86
CA ALA A 161 14.31 0.48 -7.38
C ALA A 161 14.35 0.52 -8.91
N ALA A 162 13.36 -0.07 -9.59
CA ALA A 162 13.28 -0.07 -11.04
C ALA A 162 13.13 1.36 -11.61
N LEU A 163 12.34 2.21 -10.97
CA LEU A 163 12.26 3.63 -11.32
C LEU A 163 13.61 4.32 -11.07
N LEU A 164 14.24 4.12 -9.91
CA LEU A 164 15.51 4.79 -9.59
C LEU A 164 16.64 4.46 -10.57
N LEU A 165 16.62 3.27 -11.18
CA LEU A 165 17.66 2.76 -12.08
C LEU A 165 17.43 3.12 -13.57
N THR A 166 16.38 3.87 -13.91
CA THR A 166 15.99 4.21 -15.30
C THR A 166 15.77 5.69 -15.53
#